data_AF-A0A164RQ99-F1
#
_entry.id   AF-A0A164RQ99-F1
#
_cell.length_a   1.000
_cell.length_b   1.000
_cell.length_c   1.000
_cell.angle_alpha   90.00
_cell.angle_beta   90.00
_cell.angle_gamma   90.00
#
_symmetry.space_group_name_H-M   'P 1'
#
loop_
_entity.id
_entity.type
_entity.pdbx_description
1 polymer ?
#
loop_
_entity_poly.entity_id
_entity_poly.type
_entity_poly.pdbx_seq_one_letter_code
_entity_poly.pdbx_strand_id
1 'polypeptide(L)'
;TSKTYSFVPLPGNALKKRPRRRYDEIERLYNCQWPGCAKAYGTLNHLNAHVSMQRHGPKRSPSEFKELRKLWRRNKKEASATRSSSAAAEQMIPVTG
;
A
#
# COMPACT_ATOMS: atom_id res chain seq x y z
N THR A 1 39.84 -7.30 -18.86
CA THR A 1 39.47 -8.67 -18.42
C THR A 1 37.97 -8.85 -18.58
N SER A 2 37.54 -9.49 -19.69
CA SER A 2 36.13 -9.69 -20.02
C SER A 2 35.57 -10.87 -19.22
N LYS A 3 34.54 -10.64 -18.40
CA LYS A 3 33.90 -11.67 -17.57
C LYS A 3 32.91 -12.44 -18.45
N THR A 4 33.28 -13.64 -18.87
CA THR A 4 32.42 -14.58 -19.60
C THR A 4 31.38 -15.17 -18.65
N TYR A 5 30.11 -14.84 -18.87
CA TYR A 5 28.99 -15.39 -18.10
C TYR A 5 28.41 -16.59 -18.85
N SER A 6 28.65 -17.80 -18.36
CA SER A 6 28.15 -19.05 -18.94
C SER A 6 26.70 -19.29 -18.51
N PHE A 7 25.78 -19.25 -19.47
CA PHE A 7 24.36 -19.50 -19.22
C PHE A 7 24.09 -21.01 -19.35
N VAL A 8 24.14 -21.75 -18.24
CA VAL A 8 23.77 -23.17 -18.22
C VAL A 8 22.26 -23.28 -18.05
N PRO A 9 21.50 -23.79 -19.04
CA PRO A 9 20.07 -24.01 -18.88
C PRO A 9 19.83 -25.21 -17.96
N LEU A 10 19.27 -24.96 -16.77
CA LEU A 10 18.81 -26.01 -15.86
C LEU A 10 17.56 -26.68 -16.45
N PRO A 11 17.55 -28.02 -16.67
CA PRO A 11 16.37 -28.72 -17.16
C PRO A 11 15.28 -28.72 -16.07
N GLY A 12 14.10 -28.21 -16.40
CA GLY A 12 12.91 -28.22 -15.52
C GLY A 12 12.43 -26.85 -15.03
N ASN A 13 13.19 -25.78 -15.25
CA ASN A 13 12.77 -24.43 -14.87
C ASN A 13 11.92 -23.77 -15.97
N ALA A 14 10.76 -24.38 -16.28
CA ALA A 14 9.66 -23.65 -16.90
C ALA A 14 9.11 -22.65 -15.88
N LEU A 15 9.86 -21.57 -15.63
CA LEU A 15 9.54 -20.50 -14.69
C LEU A 15 8.23 -19.85 -15.13
N LYS A 16 7.10 -20.38 -14.64
CA LYS A 16 5.82 -19.70 -14.71
C LYS A 16 6.02 -18.35 -14.03
N LYS A 17 6.17 -17.30 -14.83
CA LYS A 17 6.34 -15.93 -14.33
C LYS A 17 5.15 -15.64 -13.43
N ARG A 18 5.42 -15.21 -12.19
CA ARG A 18 4.35 -14.80 -11.28
C ARG A 18 3.50 -13.75 -11.99
N PRO A 19 2.16 -13.90 -12.03
CA PRO A 19 1.28 -12.92 -12.64
C PRO A 19 1.57 -11.53 -12.07
N ARG A 20 1.80 -10.56 -12.94
CA ARG A 20 2.00 -9.18 -12.52
C ARG A 20 0.66 -8.67 -11.97
N ARG A 21 0.65 -8.26 -10.70
CA ARG A 21 -0.52 -7.63 -10.08
C ARG A 21 -0.96 -6.42 -10.92
N ARG A 22 -2.27 -6.28 -11.14
CA ARG A 22 -2.85 -5.18 -11.91
C ARG A 22 -2.65 -3.86 -11.17
N TYR A 23 -2.57 -2.76 -11.91
CA TYR A 23 -2.29 -1.43 -11.36
C TYR A 23 -3.36 -1.00 -10.33
N ASP A 24 -4.64 -1.29 -10.60
CA ASP A 24 -5.78 -1.00 -9.71
C ASP A 24 -5.76 -1.76 -8.38
N GLU A 25 -5.13 -2.94 -8.34
CA GLU A 25 -5.05 -3.75 -7.11
C GLU A 25 -3.96 -3.22 -6.16
N ILE A 26 -3.03 -2.40 -6.67
CA ILE A 26 -1.93 -1.84 -5.87
C ILE A 26 -2.44 -0.57 -5.18
N GLU A 27 -3.06 -0.82 -4.03
CA GLU A 27 -3.55 0.19 -3.11
C GLU A 27 -2.35 1.05 -2.61
N ARG A 28 -2.29 2.33 -3.04
CA ARG A 28 -1.20 3.28 -2.75
C ARG A 28 -1.36 3.97 -1.40
N LEU A 29 -1.33 3.16 -0.35
CA LEU A 29 -1.58 3.60 1.02
C LEU A 29 -0.47 4.44 1.62
N TYR A 30 0.74 4.37 1.08
CA TYR A 30 1.93 4.95 1.69
C TYR A 30 2.29 6.27 1.03
N ASN A 31 1.66 7.33 1.50
CA ASN A 31 2.00 8.71 1.16
C ASN A 31 3.26 9.18 1.90
N CYS A 32 4.09 9.95 1.18
CA CYS A 32 5.17 10.67 1.82
C CYS A 32 4.59 11.83 2.64
N GLN A 33 5.00 11.96 3.90
CA GLN A 33 4.55 13.04 4.79
C GLN A 33 5.40 14.32 4.71
N TRP A 34 6.34 14.37 3.75
CA TRP A 34 7.25 15.50 3.63
C TRP A 34 6.55 16.71 3.02
N PRO A 35 6.72 17.92 3.58
CA PRO A 35 6.12 19.12 3.01
C PRO A 35 6.60 19.32 1.56
N GLY A 36 5.65 19.41 0.63
CA GLY A 36 5.94 19.51 -0.80
C GLY A 36 6.09 18.17 -1.54
N CYS A 37 5.89 17.02 -0.88
CA CYS A 37 5.84 15.72 -1.56
C CYS A 37 4.44 15.11 -1.60
N ALA A 38 3.82 15.12 -2.77
CA ALA A 38 2.51 14.49 -3.00
C ALA A 38 2.60 13.01 -3.46
N LYS A 39 3.77 12.36 -3.35
CA LYS A 39 3.95 10.99 -3.88
C LYS A 39 3.41 9.94 -2.93
N ALA A 40 2.65 9.00 -3.48
CA ALA A 40 2.12 7.83 -2.78
C ALA A 40 2.60 6.53 -3.43
N TYR A 41 2.92 5.54 -2.60
CA TYR A 41 3.48 4.26 -3.01
C TYR A 41 2.67 3.09 -2.44
N GLY A 42 2.62 1.97 -3.17
CA GLY A 42 1.86 0.78 -2.78
C GLY A 42 2.56 -0.12 -1.78
N THR A 43 3.89 -0.01 -1.64
CA THR A 43 4.64 -0.74 -0.61
C THR A 43 5.64 0.17 0.09
N LEU A 44 5.95 -0.20 1.33
CA LEU A 44 6.95 0.49 2.14
C LEU A 44 8.33 0.54 1.47
N ASN A 45 8.73 -0.53 0.78
CA ASN A 45 10.06 -0.57 0.18
C ASN A 45 10.24 0.56 -0.86
N HIS A 46 9.18 0.86 -1.62
CA HIS A 46 9.18 1.97 -2.57
C HIS A 46 9.16 3.33 -1.88
N LEU A 47 8.41 3.48 -0.77
CA LEU A 47 8.42 4.71 0.01
C LEU A 47 9.78 4.96 0.68
N ASN A 48 10.41 3.94 1.27
CA ASN A 48 11.72 4.07 1.91
C ASN A 48 12.83 4.37 0.91
N ALA A 49 12.77 3.76 -0.28
CA ALA A 49 13.66 4.14 -1.38
C ALA A 49 13.44 5.61 -1.76
N HIS A 50 12.20 6.04 -1.91
CA HIS A 50 11.86 7.44 -2.20
C HIS A 50 12.37 8.41 -1.13
N VAL A 51 12.14 8.13 0.16
CA VAL A 51 12.61 8.96 1.27
C VAL A 51 14.13 9.03 1.31
N SER A 52 14.80 7.90 1.07
CA SER A 52 16.27 7.83 1.03
C SER A 52 16.86 8.58 -0.16
N MET A 53 16.21 8.54 -1.33
CA MET A 53 16.69 9.21 -2.54
C MET A 53 16.41 10.71 -2.52
N GLN A 54 15.20 11.11 -2.13
CA GLN A 54 14.78 12.53 -2.10
C GLN A 54 15.18 13.24 -0.80
N ARG A 55 15.86 12.55 0.12
CA ARG A 55 16.25 13.06 1.44
C ARG A 55 15.09 13.67 2.22
N HIS A 56 13.92 13.04 2.15
CA HIS A 56 12.70 13.45 2.85
C HIS A 56 12.74 13.13 4.36
N GLY A 57 13.88 13.38 5.02
CA GLY A 57 14.11 13.10 6.43
C GLY A 57 14.50 11.65 6.73
N PRO A 58 14.41 11.21 8.01
CA PRO A 58 14.83 9.89 8.44
C PRO A 58 13.96 8.79 7.84
N LYS A 59 14.60 7.66 7.49
CA LYS A 59 13.91 6.46 6.99
C LYS A 59 12.87 6.04 8.02
N ARG A 60 11.60 5.88 7.61
CA ARG A 60 10.56 5.43 8.54
C ARG A 60 10.87 4.01 9.02
N SER A 61 10.69 3.77 10.31
CA SER A 61 11.02 2.51 10.95
C SER A 61 9.95 1.45 10.65
N PRO A 62 10.32 0.15 10.59
CA PRO A 62 9.34 -0.93 10.42
C PRO A 62 8.25 -0.98 11.51
N SER A 63 8.54 -0.46 12.71
CA SER A 63 7.59 -0.41 13.84
C SER A 63 6.39 0.48 13.56
N GLU A 64 6.63 1.68 13.01
CA GLU A 64 5.57 2.63 12.59
C GLU A 64 4.59 1.98 11.59
N PHE A 65 5.09 1.07 10.74
CA PHE A 65 4.26 0.40 9.74
C PHE A 65 3.44 -0.76 10.29
N LYS A 66 3.87 -1.37 11.41
CA LYS A 66 3.05 -2.37 12.11
C LYS A 66 1.79 -1.71 12.66
N GLU A 67 1.90 -0.47 13.11
CA GLU A 67 0.79 0.32 13.62
C GLU A 67 -0.11 0.84 12.51
N LEU A 68 0.45 1.40 11.43
CA LEU A 68 -0.30 1.81 10.24
C LEU A 68 -1.11 0.65 9.63
N ARG A 69 -0.55 -0.56 9.56
CA ARG A 69 -1.28 -1.75 9.07
C ARG A 69 -2.41 -2.16 10.02
N LYS A 70 -2.20 -2.00 11.33
CA LYS A 70 -3.23 -2.29 12.34
C LYS A 70 -4.37 -1.27 12.27
N LEU A 71 -4.05 0.01 12.14
CA LEU A 71 -4.99 1.11 11.90
C LEU A 71 -5.77 0.90 10.61
N TRP A 72 -5.12 0.47 9.53
CA TRP A 72 -5.82 0.16 8.27
C TRP A 72 -6.82 -0.99 8.40
N ARG A 73 -6.42 -2.09 9.05
CA ARG A 73 -7.35 -3.20 9.32
C ARG A 73 -8.51 -2.75 10.22
N ARG A 74 -8.24 -1.92 11.23
CA ARG A 74 -9.27 -1.37 12.12
C ARG A 74 -10.21 -0.45 11.35
N ASN A 75 -9.68 0.50 10.59
CA ASN A 75 -10.45 1.45 9.78
C ASN A 75 -11.29 0.73 8.72
N LYS A 76 -10.79 -0.35 8.10
CA LYS A 76 -11.57 -1.17 7.17
C LYS A 76 -12.72 -1.91 7.87
N LYS A 77 -12.49 -2.40 9.09
CA LYS A 77 -13.53 -3.05 9.93
C LYS A 77 -14.56 -2.03 10.42
N GLU A 78 -14.11 -0.84 10.80
CA GLU A 78 -14.96 0.23 11.31
C GLU A 78 -15.79 0.88 10.20
N ALA A 79 -15.22 1.13 9.02
CA ALA A 79 -15.96 1.61 7.86
C ALA A 79 -17.06 0.63 7.40
N SER A 80 -16.82 -0.69 7.53
CA SER A 80 -17.89 -1.68 7.31
C SER A 80 -18.95 -1.67 8.41
N ALA A 81 -18.58 -1.38 9.67
CA ALA A 81 -19.53 -1.28 10.78
C ALA A 81 -20.36 0.00 10.68
N THR A 82 -19.73 1.16 10.47
CA THR A 82 -20.40 2.46 10.34
C THR A 82 -21.37 2.49 9.16
N ARG A 83 -21.04 1.89 8.01
CA ARG A 83 -22.01 1.79 6.89
C ARG A 83 -23.23 0.94 7.25
N SER A 84 -23.05 -0.11 8.04
CA SER A 84 -24.18 -0.92 8.53
C SER A 84 -24.99 -0.18 9.60
N SER A 85 -24.37 0.72 10.36
CA SER A 85 -25.06 1.52 11.40
C SER A 85 -25.75 2.77 10.84
N SER A 86 -25.16 3.45 9.86
CA SER A 86 -25.71 4.68 9.27
C SER A 86 -26.86 4.42 8.29
N ALA A 87 -26.88 3.24 7.64
CA ALA A 87 -28.03 2.82 6.81
C ALA A 87 -29.32 2.57 7.63
N ALA A 88 -29.20 2.36 8.95
CA ALA A 88 -30.36 2.20 9.84
C ALA A 88 -30.88 3.55 10.41
N ALA A 89 -30.08 4.61 10.37
CA ALA A 89 -30.41 5.90 11.00
C ALA A 89 -31.03 6.93 10.03
N GLU A 90 -30.93 6.74 8.71
CA GLU A 90 -31.42 7.68 7.69
C GLU A 90 -32.85 7.35 7.18
N GLN A 91 -33.71 6.79 8.03
CA GLN A 91 -35.15 6.57 7.73
C GLN A 91 -36.09 7.35 8.67
N MET A 92 -35.63 8.45 9.26
CA MET A 92 -36.49 9.30 10.10
C MET A 92 -36.32 10.78 9.73
N ILE A 93 -36.85 11.16 8.57
CA ILE A 93 -37.21 12.55 8.29
C ILE A 93 -38.68 12.69 8.69
N PRO A 94 -39.05 13.44 9.74
CA PRO A 94 -40.46 13.73 9.97
C PRO A 94 -40.89 14.71 8.88
N VAL A 95 -41.84 14.29 8.04
CA VAL A 95 -42.60 15.21 7.21
C VAL A 95 -43.36 16.14 8.17
N THR A 96 -42.96 17.40 8.18
CA THR A 96 -43.75 18.53 8.68
C THR A 96 -44.15 19.23 7.39
N GLY A 97 -45.42 19.33 7.00
CA GLY A 97 -46.56 19.80 7.77
C GLY A 97 -46.93 21.13 7.14
#